data_AF-A0A351TCF2-F1
#
_entry.id   AF-A0A351TCF2-F1
#
_cell.length_a   1.000
_cell.length_b   1.000
_cell.length_c   1.000
_cell.angle_alpha   90.00
_cell.angle_beta   90.00
_cell.angle_gamma   90.00
#
_symmetry.space_group_name_H-M   'P 1'
#
loop_
_entity.id
_entity.type
_entity.pdbx_description
1 polymer ?
#
loop_
_entity_poly.entity_id
_entity_poly.type
_entity_poly.pdbx_seq_one_letter_code
_entity_poly.pdbx_strand_id
1 'polypeptide(L)'
;MKAVSKDTQDSDEIEKFLPIEETSTKETVATVGKTDKVSYTEKIDLTNTILSSAKLTINFSPTILSNITSGIDFLANFPYGCIEQKQSAILPNVYIKKLYTSA
;
A
#
# COMPACT_ATOMS: atom_id res chain seq x y z
N MET A 1 9.55 -18.11 -25.37
CA MET A 1 9.29 -19.40 -26.06
C MET A 1 9.62 -19.19 -27.52
N LYS A 2 10.40 -20.09 -28.13
CA LYS A 2 10.85 -19.97 -29.52
C LYS A 2 10.36 -21.14 -30.34
N ALA A 3 9.66 -20.85 -31.43
CA ALA A 3 9.25 -21.82 -32.44
C ALA A 3 10.16 -21.65 -33.67
N VAL A 4 10.56 -22.76 -34.27
CA VAL A 4 11.41 -22.77 -35.47
C VAL A 4 10.79 -23.72 -36.48
N SER A 5 10.75 -23.32 -37.74
CA SER A 5 10.25 -24.16 -38.84
C SER A 5 11.15 -25.38 -39.05
N LYS A 6 10.59 -26.44 -39.62
CA LYS A 6 11.31 -27.73 -39.81
C LYS A 6 12.52 -27.62 -40.74
N ASP A 7 12.44 -26.72 -41.71
CA ASP A 7 13.50 -26.38 -42.65
C ASP A 7 14.42 -25.26 -42.14
N THR A 8 14.21 -24.77 -40.91
CA THR A 8 15.03 -23.78 -40.19
C THR A 8 15.11 -22.39 -40.82
N GLN A 9 14.26 -22.10 -41.81
CA GLN A 9 14.25 -20.81 -42.50
C GLN A 9 13.48 -19.73 -41.72
N ASP A 10 12.43 -20.13 -41.00
CA ASP A 10 11.58 -19.21 -40.26
C ASP A 10 11.64 -19.51 -38.75
N SER A 11 11.64 -18.45 -37.94
CA SER A 11 11.52 -18.57 -36.48
C SER A 11 10.66 -17.46 -35.92
N ASP A 12 9.85 -17.81 -34.92
CA ASP A 12 9.00 -16.89 -34.18
C ASP A 12 9.30 -17.02 -32.67
N GLU A 13 9.30 -15.89 -31.97
CA GLU A 13 9.68 -15.82 -30.57
C GLU A 13 8.75 -14.91 -29.78
N ILE A 14 8.27 -15.42 -28.66
CA ILE A 14 7.42 -14.70 -27.71
C ILE A 14 8.14 -14.63 -26.36
N GLU A 15 8.34 -13.42 -25.88
CA GLU A 15 8.74 -13.16 -24.50
C GLU A 15 7.52 -12.80 -23.65
N LYS A 16 7.43 -13.39 -22.45
CA LYS A 16 6.37 -13.07 -21.50
C LYS A 16 6.93 -13.09 -20.10
N PHE A 17 6.66 -12.02 -19.37
CA PHE A 17 6.97 -11.92 -17.95
C PHE A 17 5.99 -12.78 -17.14
N LEU A 18 6.54 -13.64 -16.29
CA LEU A 18 5.78 -14.34 -15.26
C LEU A 18 6.09 -13.65 -13.92
N PRO A 19 5.13 -12.93 -13.31
CA PRO A 19 5.34 -12.36 -11.99
C PRO A 19 5.47 -13.51 -10.98
N ILE A 20 6.59 -13.53 -10.26
CA ILE A 20 6.80 -14.43 -9.13
C ILE A 20 6.43 -13.63 -7.89
N GLU A 21 5.28 -13.96 -7.30
CA GLU A 21 4.83 -13.38 -6.04
C GLU A 21 5.32 -14.23 -4.88
N GLU A 22 5.67 -13.58 -3.77
CA GLU A 22 6.02 -14.30 -2.53
C GLU A 22 4.79 -15.01 -1.95
N THR A 23 4.95 -16.26 -1.51
CA THR A 23 3.88 -17.04 -0.88
C THR A 23 3.59 -16.63 0.58
N SER A 24 3.99 -15.42 0.98
CA SER A 24 3.87 -14.90 2.34
C SER A 24 2.72 -13.91 2.47
N THR A 25 2.07 -13.89 3.63
CA THR A 25 1.10 -12.84 3.95
C THR A 25 1.85 -11.60 4.40
N LYS A 26 1.73 -10.50 3.65
CA LYS A 26 2.31 -9.22 4.04
C LYS A 26 1.51 -8.63 5.21
N GLU A 27 2.22 -8.26 6.26
CA GLU A 27 1.68 -7.49 7.37
C GLU A 27 2.25 -6.06 7.32
N THR A 28 1.42 -5.07 7.64
CA THR A 28 1.85 -3.67 7.75
C THR A 28 1.45 -3.16 9.11
N VAL A 29 2.45 -2.81 9.92
CA VAL A 29 2.27 -2.20 11.24
C VAL A 29 2.75 -0.75 11.16
N ALA A 30 1.96 0.17 11.70
CA ALA A 30 2.28 1.59 11.71
C ALA A 30 2.27 2.12 13.14
N THR A 31 3.34 2.83 13.52
CA THR A 31 3.39 3.63 14.73
C THR A 31 3.24 5.10 14.36
N VAL A 32 2.39 5.82 15.09
CA VAL A 32 2.10 7.24 14.87
C VAL A 32 2.28 8.02 16.16
N GLY A 33 2.86 9.21 16.03
CA GLY A 33 3.12 10.09 17.16
C GLY A 33 3.32 11.53 16.73
N LYS A 34 3.35 12.43 17.72
CA LYS A 34 3.73 13.84 17.56
C LYS A 34 4.89 14.11 18.49
N THR A 35 5.89 14.86 18.03
CA THR A 35 7.00 15.30 18.86
C THR A 35 7.32 16.75 18.55
N ASP A 36 7.58 17.52 19.61
CA ASP A 36 8.10 18.89 19.52
C ASP A 36 9.61 18.92 19.87
N LYS A 37 10.22 17.75 20.04
CA LYS A 37 11.64 17.58 20.40
C LYS A 37 12.51 17.48 19.14
N VAL A 38 13.75 17.93 19.27
CA VAL A 38 14.78 17.86 18.20
C VAL A 38 15.16 16.41 17.87
N SER A 39 14.99 15.48 18.79
CA SER A 39 15.21 14.05 18.58
C SER A 39 14.10 13.19 19.18
N TYR A 40 13.80 12.09 18.50
CA TYR A 40 12.80 11.10 18.90
C TYR A 40 13.29 9.71 18.50
N THR A 41 13.13 8.74 19.41
CA THR A 41 13.53 7.35 19.20
C THR A 41 12.31 6.47 19.32
N GLU A 42 12.00 5.73 18.25
CA GLU A 42 10.94 4.74 18.22
C GLU A 42 11.54 3.34 18.19
N LYS A 43 10.95 2.39 18.92
CA LYS A 43 11.36 0.98 18.86
C LYS A 43 10.38 0.23 17.97
N ILE A 44 10.91 -0.52 17.03
CA ILE A 44 10.13 -1.41 16.16
C ILE A 44 10.39 -2.86 16.54
N ASP A 45 9.33 -3.66 16.65
CA ASP A 45 9.43 -5.10 16.86
C ASP A 45 9.62 -5.79 15.51
N LEU A 46 10.63 -6.66 15.43
CA LEU A 46 10.99 -7.42 14.23
C LEU A 46 10.99 -8.93 14.48
N THR A 47 10.55 -9.41 15.65
CA THR A 47 10.70 -10.82 16.07
C THR A 47 10.09 -11.82 15.08
N ASN A 48 9.02 -11.45 14.38
CA ASN A 48 8.33 -12.31 13.40
C ASN A 48 8.45 -11.81 11.94
N THR A 49 9.50 -11.03 11.62
CA THR A 49 9.66 -10.40 10.31
C THR A 49 10.68 -11.12 9.43
N ILE A 50 10.30 -11.43 8.18
CA ILE A 50 11.24 -11.92 7.15
C ILE A 50 12.03 -10.71 6.61
N LEU A 51 13.27 -10.54 7.08
CA LEU A 51 14.07 -9.34 6.78
C LEU A 51 14.38 -9.13 5.29
N SER A 52 14.43 -10.21 4.49
CA SER A 52 14.74 -10.12 3.06
C SER A 52 13.66 -9.40 2.25
N SER A 53 12.41 -9.38 2.72
CA SER A 53 11.28 -8.70 2.07
C SER A 53 10.67 -7.58 2.92
N ALA A 54 11.26 -7.27 4.06
CA ALA A 54 10.80 -6.22 4.97
C ALA A 54 11.06 -4.82 4.40
N LYS A 55 10.11 -3.91 4.62
CA LYS A 55 10.24 -2.49 4.24
C LYS A 55 9.83 -1.59 5.40
N LEU A 56 10.73 -0.67 5.77
CA LEU A 56 10.43 0.41 6.72
C LEU A 56 10.21 1.72 5.95
N THR A 57 9.07 2.37 6.21
CA THR A 57 8.76 3.70 5.67
C THR A 57 8.56 4.65 6.83
N ILE A 58 9.31 5.76 6.85
CA ILE A 58 9.19 6.79 7.88
C ILE A 58 8.68 8.06 7.21
N ASN A 59 7.54 8.57 7.68
CA ASN A 59 6.92 9.79 7.17
C ASN A 59 6.89 10.85 8.26
N PHE A 60 7.41 12.03 7.96
CA PHE A 60 7.32 13.20 8.83
C PHE A 60 6.53 14.30 8.13
N SER A 61 5.69 14.98 8.90
CA SER A 61 4.95 16.14 8.41
C SER A 61 4.80 17.17 9.51
N PRO A 62 4.85 18.48 9.19
CA PRO A 62 4.53 19.54 10.15
C PRO A 62 3.05 19.52 10.59
N THR A 63 2.17 18.81 9.88
CA THR A 63 0.75 18.68 10.24
C THR A 63 0.17 17.33 9.85
N ILE A 64 -0.80 16.83 10.63
CA ILE A 64 -1.52 15.58 10.35
C ILE A 64 -2.32 15.69 9.02
N LEU A 65 -2.71 16.91 8.64
CA LEU A 65 -3.57 17.14 7.47
C LEU A 65 -2.94 16.67 6.16
N SER A 66 -1.60 16.69 6.03
CA SER A 66 -0.92 16.28 4.81
C SER A 66 -1.12 14.80 4.45
N ASN A 67 -1.35 13.96 5.47
CA ASN A 67 -1.43 12.51 5.32
C ASN A 67 -2.87 12.00 5.51
N ILE A 68 -3.81 12.89 5.86
CA ILE A 68 -5.19 12.49 6.13
C ILE A 68 -5.92 12.17 4.82
N THR A 69 -5.64 12.91 3.74
CA THR A 69 -6.32 12.73 2.45
C THR A 69 -6.08 11.34 1.88
N SER A 70 -4.83 10.89 1.85
CA SER A 70 -4.48 9.54 1.39
C SER A 70 -5.06 8.43 2.26
N GLY A 71 -5.12 8.64 3.58
CA GLY A 71 -5.77 7.71 4.51
C GLY A 71 -7.27 7.61 4.27
N ILE A 72 -7.94 8.72 3.98
CA ILE A 72 -9.38 8.72 3.69
C ILE A 72 -9.65 8.13 2.30
N ASP A 73 -8.80 8.40 1.30
CA ASP A 73 -8.88 7.77 -0.02
C ASP A 73 -8.73 6.24 0.06
N PHE A 74 -7.84 5.75 0.92
CA PHE A 74 -7.71 4.32 1.18
C PHE A 74 -9.00 3.74 1.78
N LEU A 75 -9.58 4.40 2.78
CA LEU A 75 -10.84 3.96 3.39
C LEU A 75 -12.00 4.01 2.38
N ALA A 76 -12.05 5.02 1.51
CA ALA A 76 -13.09 5.12 0.49
C ALA A 76 -13.02 3.97 -0.54
N ASN A 77 -11.82 3.51 -0.88
CA ASN A 77 -11.58 2.50 -1.91
C ASN A 77 -11.28 1.10 -1.36
N PHE A 78 -11.36 0.90 -0.04
CA PHE A 78 -11.09 -0.40 0.58
C PHE A 78 -12.06 -1.45 0.01
N PRO A 79 -11.60 -2.68 -0.30
CA PRO A 79 -12.44 -3.72 -0.91
C PRO A 79 -13.43 -4.30 0.12
N TYR A 80 -14.50 -3.56 0.38
CA TYR A 80 -15.59 -3.97 1.25
C TYR A 80 -16.41 -5.10 0.59
N GLY A 81 -16.47 -6.25 1.26
CA GLY A 81 -17.17 -7.44 0.74
C GLY A 81 -18.66 -7.45 1.06
N CYS A 82 -19.04 -7.28 2.33
CA CYS A 82 -20.44 -7.33 2.76
C CYS A 82 -21.15 -5.97 2.61
N ILE A 83 -22.47 -5.97 2.40
CA ILE A 83 -23.28 -4.74 2.30
C ILE A 83 -23.16 -3.88 3.57
N GLU A 84 -23.12 -4.50 4.75
CA GLU A 84 -22.93 -3.83 6.04
C GLU A 84 -21.54 -3.19 6.17
N GLN A 85 -20.52 -3.80 5.56
CA GLN A 85 -19.17 -3.24 5.52
C GLN A 85 -19.06 -2.06 4.54
N LYS A 86 -19.85 -2.05 3.46
CA LYS A 86 -19.90 -0.89 2.55
C LYS A 86 -20.47 0.37 3.21
N GLN A 87 -21.29 0.24 4.25
CA GLN A 87 -21.74 1.40 5.03
C GLN A 87 -20.56 2.12 5.71
N SER A 88 -19.49 1.40 6.06
CA SER A 88 -18.26 2.01 6.59
C SER A 88 -17.56 2.94 5.58
N ALA A 89 -17.81 2.78 4.27
CA ALA A 89 -17.29 3.67 3.23
C ALA A 89 -18.00 5.03 3.18
N ILE A 90 -19.19 5.16 3.77
CA ILE A 90 -19.99 6.40 3.71
C ILE A 90 -19.37 7.49 4.58
N LEU A 91 -18.92 7.14 5.78
CA LEU A 91 -18.36 8.10 6.73
C LEU A 91 -17.10 8.81 6.17
N PRO A 92 -16.07 8.11 5.64
CA PRO A 92 -14.93 8.71 4.94
C PRO A 92 -15.34 9.80 3.95
N ASN A 93 -16.28 9.50 3.04
CA ASN A 93 -16.71 10.42 1.99
C ASN A 93 -17.42 11.68 2.51
N VAL A 94 -18.20 11.56 3.59
CA VAL A 94 -18.85 12.72 4.22
C VAL A 94 -17.81 13.63 4.90
N TYR A 95 -16.81 13.06 5.56
CA TYR A 95 -15.75 13.83 6.22
C TYR A 95 -14.80 14.50 5.22
N ILE A 96 -14.49 13.87 4.07
CA ILE A 96 -13.75 14.51 2.96
C ILE A 96 -14.44 15.82 2.57
N LYS A 97 -15.75 15.77 2.30
CA LYS A 97 -16.51 16.95 1.90
C LYS A 97 -16.39 18.04 2.97
N LYS A 98 -16.55 17.71 4.25
CA LYS A 98 -16.42 18.70 5.34
C LYS A 98 -15.02 19.30 5.42
N LEU A 99 -13.96 18.53 5.22
CA LEU A 99 -12.58 19.03 5.22
C LEU A 99 -12.35 20.04 4.07
N TYR A 100 -12.81 19.72 2.86
CA TYR A 100 -12.68 20.63 1.71
C TYR A 100 -13.54 21.89 1.80
N THR A 101 -14.70 21.83 2.48
CA THR A 101 -15.59 23.00 2.62
C THR A 101 -15.21 23.90 3.80
N SER A 102 -14.38 23.40 4.72
CA SER A 102 -13.93 24.14 5.92
C SER A 102 -12.53 24.73 5.77
N ALA A 103 -11.85 24.44 4.66
CA ALA A 103 -10.59 25.07 4.25
C ALA A 103 -10.88 26.28 3.36
#